data_AF-A0A2M9P432-F1
#
_entry.id   AF-A0A2M9P432-F1
#
_cell.length_a   1.000
_cell.length_b   1.000
_cell.length_c   1.000
_cell.angle_alpha   90.00
_cell.angle_beta   90.00
_cell.angle_gamma   90.00
#
_symmetry.space_group_name_H-M   'P 1'
#
loop_
_entity.id
_entity.type
_entity.pdbx_description
1 polymer ?
#
loop_
_entity_poly.entity_id
_entity_poly.type
_entity_poly.pdbx_seq_one_letter_code
_entity_poly.pdbx_strand_id
1 'polypeptide(L)' 'MANVFAKGLLLSMTIGLLAACNDPDTRPQIDIEGKTMGTFYSVKVSGDVTVNKQQLQQQIDAVLERANDDISTYRNDS' A
#
# COMPACT_ATOMS: atom_id res chain seq x y z
N MET A 1 29.75 -31.60 20.18
CA MET A 1 29.30 -31.47 18.78
C MET A 1 27.78 -31.54 18.63
N ALA A 2 27.08 -32.50 19.24
CA ALA A 2 25.61 -32.62 19.18
C ALA A 2 24.84 -31.36 19.64
N ASN A 3 25.30 -30.67 20.70
CA ASN A 3 24.65 -29.43 21.16
C ASN A 3 24.79 -28.24 20.20
N VAL A 4 25.83 -28.19 19.37
CA VAL A 4 26.00 -27.12 18.37
C VAL A 4 25.04 -27.36 17.20
N PHE A 5 24.91 -28.62 16.77
CA PHE A 5 23.91 -29.03 15.78
C PHE A 5 22.47 -28.80 16.28
N ALA A 6 22.16 -29.15 17.53
CA ALA A 6 20.83 -28.95 18.11
C ALA A 6 20.48 -27.46 18.26
N LYS A 7 21.44 -26.61 18.64
CA LYS A 7 21.26 -25.15 18.69
C LYS A 7 21.10 -24.55 17.29
N GLY A 8 21.84 -25.04 16.30
CA GLY A 8 21.68 -24.63 14.91
C GLY A 8 20.31 -24.99 14.34
N LEU A 9 19.80 -26.19 14.66
CA LEU A 9 18.46 -26.63 14.27
C LEU A 9 17.36 -25.77 14.92
N LEU A 10 17.48 -25.48 16.22
CA LEU A 10 16.55 -24.61 16.93
C LEU A 10 16.54 -23.19 16.37
N LEU A 11 17.71 -22.63 16.05
CA LEU A 11 17.83 -21.30 15.45
C LEU A 11 17.26 -21.25 14.03
N SER A 12 17.46 -22.30 13.24
CA SER A 12 16.87 -22.40 11.90
C SER A 12 15.35 -22.51 11.96
N MET A 13 14.81 -23.25 12.92
CA MET A 13 13.36 -23.41 13.09
C MET A 13 12.68 -22.12 13.54
N THR A 14 13.30 -21.35 14.45
CA THR A 14 12.77 -20.05 14.85
C THR A 14 12.78 -19.04 13.70
N ILE A 15 13.84 -19.01 12.87
CA ILE A 15 13.88 -18.16 11.68
C ILE A 15 12.81 -18.56 10.66
N GLY A 16 12.58 -19.86 10.45
CA GLY A 16 11.53 -20.35 9.55
C GLY A 16 10.12 -19.95 10.00
N LEU A 17 9.85 -20.01 11.30
CA LEU A 17 8.57 -19.57 11.87
C LEU A 17 8.35 -18.06 11.73
N LEU A 18 9.42 -17.25 11.83
CA LEU A 18 9.33 -15.80 11.63
C LEU A 18 9.05 -15.41 10.18
N ALA A 19 9.51 -16.19 9.21
CA ALA A 19 9.27 -15.94 7.79
C ALA A 19 7.81 -16.18 7.35
N ALA A 20 7.03 -16.94 8.13
CA ALA A 20 5.64 -17.30 7.79
C ALA A 20 4.61 -16.19 8.11
N CYS A 21 4.98 -15.13 8.83
CA CYS A 21 4.02 -14.11 9.30
C CYS A 21 3.61 -13.07 8.25
N ASN A 22 4.27 -13.00 7.10
CA ASN A 22 4.03 -11.93 6.12
C ASN A 22 3.82 -12.50 4.72
N ASP A 23 2.63 -13.07 4.50
CA ASP A 23 2.21 -13.58 3.20
C ASP A 23 1.42 -12.50 2.43
N PRO A 24 2.06 -11.82 1.44
CA PRO A 24 1.40 -10.78 0.64
C PRO A 24 0.24 -11.33 -0.21
N ASP A 25 0.20 -12.63 -0.48
CA ASP A 25 -0.87 -13.26 -1.27
C ASP A 25 -2.16 -13.43 -0.44
N THR A 26 -2.05 -13.54 0.89
CA THR A 26 -3.23 -13.63 1.79
C THR A 26 -3.89 -12.28 2.07
N ARG A 27 -3.17 -11.18 1.81
CA ARG A 27 -3.61 -9.81 2.08
C ARG A 27 -3.23 -8.91 0.91
N PRO A 28 -3.90 -9.07 -0.25
CA PRO A 28 -3.63 -8.20 -1.38
C PRO A 28 -3.84 -6.74 -0.96
N GLN A 29 -2.84 -5.91 -1.25
CA GLN A 29 -2.86 -4.47 -0.98
C GLN A 29 -2.46 -3.72 -2.25
N ILE A 30 -3.21 -2.66 -2.55
CA ILE A 30 -2.90 -1.72 -3.61
C ILE A 30 -2.54 -0.39 -2.98
N ASP A 31 -1.32 0.07 -3.23
CA ASP A 31 -0.82 1.37 -2.80
C ASP A 31 -0.88 2.35 -3.98
N ILE A 32 -1.62 3.46 -3.81
CA ILE A 32 -1.80 4.51 -4.81
C ILE A 32 -1.29 5.82 -4.23
N GLU A 33 -0.43 6.50 -4.98
CA GLU A 33 0.17 7.76 -4.59
C GLU A 33 0.08 8.75 -5.74
N GLY A 34 -0.07 10.03 -5.40
CA GLY A 34 -0.18 11.10 -6.37
C GLY A 34 0.04 12.47 -5.75
N LYS A 35 -0.11 13.50 -6.56
CA LYS A 35 0.09 14.90 -6.17
C LYS A 35 -1.15 15.70 -6.54
N THR A 36 -1.58 16.58 -5.65
CA THR A 36 -2.69 17.52 -5.91
C THR A 36 -2.61 18.70 -4.95
N MET A 37 -3.18 19.85 -5.32
CA MET A 37 -3.32 21.04 -4.45
C MET A 37 -2.03 21.47 -3.72
N GLY A 38 -0.87 21.34 -4.37
CA GLY A 38 0.42 21.69 -3.75
C GLY A 38 0.97 20.70 -2.72
N THR A 39 0.36 19.52 -2.57
CA THR A 39 0.80 18.43 -1.68
C THR A 39 0.69 17.06 -2.37
N PHE A 40 0.81 15.97 -1.61
CA PHE A 40 0.68 14.59 -2.04
C PHE A 40 -0.44 13.86 -1.31
N TYR A 41 -0.96 12.80 -1.92
CA TYR A 41 -1.87 11.86 -1.28
C TYR A 41 -1.29 10.45 -1.34
N SER A 42 -1.67 9.61 -0.37
CA SER A 42 -1.34 8.19 -0.33
C SER A 42 -2.57 7.41 0.12
N VAL A 43 -3.05 6.49 -0.71
CA VAL A 43 -4.23 5.66 -0.48
C VAL A 43 -3.80 4.20 -0.52
N LYS A 44 -4.09 3.47 0.56
CA LYS A 44 -3.85 2.03 0.68
C LYS A 44 -5.18 1.30 0.72
N VAL A 45 -5.38 0.39 -0.23
CA VAL A 45 -6.60 -0.39 -0.33
C VAL A 45 -6.25 -1.84 -0.06
N SER A 46 -6.89 -2.43 0.95
CA SER A 46 -6.73 -3.85 1.30
C SER A 46 -7.91 -4.66 0.74
N GLY A 47 -7.62 -5.87 0.28
CA GLY A 47 -8.61 -6.81 -0.24
C GLY A 47 -8.71 -6.82 -1.76
N ASP A 48 -9.66 -7.61 -2.26
CA ASP A 48 -9.85 -7.80 -3.69
C ASP A 48 -10.50 -6.58 -4.33
N VAL A 49 -9.74 -5.89 -5.18
CA VAL A 49 -10.22 -4.74 -5.95
C VAL A 49 -10.52 -5.21 -7.38
N THR A 50 -11.76 -5.03 -7.83
CA THR A 50 -12.21 -5.46 -9.16
C THR A 50 -11.63 -4.60 -10.30
N VAL A 51 -11.23 -3.37 -10.00
CA VAL A 51 -10.61 -2.43 -10.94
C VAL A 51 -9.09 -2.48 -10.86
N ASN A 52 -8.41 -2.27 -11.99
CA ASN A 52 -6.95 -2.19 -11.95
C ASN A 52 -6.49 -0.87 -11.26
N LYS A 53 -5.25 -0.88 -10.77
CA LYS A 53 -4.64 0.24 -10.03
C LYS A 53 -4.78 1.57 -10.78
N GLN A 54 -4.51 1.60 -12.08
CA GLN A 54 -4.56 2.81 -12.90
C GLN A 54 -5.98 3.38 -13.01
N GLN A 55 -6.97 2.53 -13.23
CA GLN A 55 -8.37 2.96 -13.28
C GLN A 55 -8.85 3.52 -11.94
N LEU A 56 -8.42 2.93 -10.83
CA LEU A 56 -8.73 3.45 -9.50
C LEU A 56 -8.04 4.79 -9.25
N GLN A 57 -6.76 4.92 -9.64
CA GLN A 57 -6.02 6.17 -9.53
C GLN A 57 -6.67 7.30 -10.34
N GLN A 58 -7.10 7.03 -11.58
CA GLN A 58 -7.82 8.03 -12.40
C GLN A 58 -9.12 8.52 -11.74
N GLN A 59 -9.85 7.62 -11.08
CA GLN A 59 -11.06 7.99 -10.35
C GLN A 59 -10.74 8.85 -9.10
N ILE A 60 -9.69 8.49 -8.36
CA ILE A 60 -9.20 9.29 -7.23
C ILE A 60 -8.81 10.69 -7.70
N ASP A 61 -8.01 10.77 -8.77
CA ASP A 61 -7.58 12.04 -9.34
C ASP A 61 -8.76 12.89 -9.80
N ALA A 62 -9.78 12.30 -10.45
CA ALA A 62 -10.96 13.03 -10.89
C ALA A 62 -11.79 13.60 -9.74
N VAL A 63 -11.90 12.88 -8.61
CA VAL A 63 -12.58 13.37 -7.41
C VAL A 63 -11.78 14.50 -6.77
N LEU A 64 -10.45 14.35 -6.65
CA LEU A 64 -9.57 15.38 -6.09
C LEU A 64 -9.54 16.64 -6.98
N GLU A 65 -9.61 16.47 -8.29
CA GLU A 65 -9.66 17.58 -9.24
C GLU A 65 -10.93 18.39 -9.08
N ARG A 66 -12.09 17.74 -9.02
CA ARG A 66 -13.37 18.42 -8.74
C ARG A 66 -13.34 19.14 -7.39
N ALA A 67 -12.81 18.49 -6.36
CA ALA A 67 -12.67 19.13 -5.06
C ALA A 67 -11.79 20.38 -5.13
N ASN A 68 -10.70 20.35 -5.92
CA ASN A 68 -9.85 21.51 -6.15
C ASN A 68 -10.61 22.61 -6.92
N ASP A 69 -11.41 22.25 -7.93
CA ASP A 69 -12.24 23.21 -8.67
C ASP A 69 -13.25 23.91 -7.75
N ASP A 70 -13.82 23.21 -6.77
CA ASP A 70 -14.87 23.77 -5.90
C ASP A 70 -14.33 24.67 -4.77
N ILE A 71 -13.05 24.54 -4.36
CA ILE A 71 -12.54 25.18 -3.13
C ILE A 71 -11.23 25.94 -3.29
N SER A 72 -10.58 25.87 -4.44
CA SER A 72 -9.26 26.47 -4.62
C SER A 72 -9.33 27.99 -4.67
N THR A 73 -8.54 28.66 -3.84
CA THR A 73 -8.30 30.11 -3.95
C THR A 73 -7.21 30.45 -4.96
N TYR A 74 -6.57 29.44 -5.56
CA TYR A 74 -5.47 29.61 -6.52
C TYR A 74 -5.93 29.48 -7.98
N ARG A 75 -7.14 28.99 -8.21
CA ARG A 75 -7.76 28.88 -9.53
C ARG A 75 -8.64 30.09 -9.77
N ASN A 76 -8.63 30.62 -11.00
CA ASN A 76 -9.40 31.82 -11.35
C ASN A 76 -10.89 31.52 -11.60
N ASP A 77 -11.22 30.25 -11.85
CA ASP A 77 -12.53 29.73 -12.21
C ASP A 77 -13.18 28.87 -11.12
N SER A 78 -12.59 28.87 -9.92
CA SER A 78 -13.14 28.28 -8.69
C SER A 78 -14.11 29.20 -7.98
#